data_AF-A0A2D4T8J5-F1
#
_entry.id   AF-A0A2D4T8J5-F1
#
_cell.length_a   1.000
_cell.length_b   1.000
_cell.length_c   1.000
_cell.angle_alpha   90.00
_cell.angle_beta   90.00
_cell.angle_gamma   90.00
#
_symmetry.space_group_name_H-M   'P 1'
#
loop_
_entity.id
_entity.type
_entity.pdbx_description
1 polymer ?
#
loop_
_entity_poly.entity_id
_entity_poly.type
_entity_poly.pdbx_seq_one_letter_code
_entity_poly.pdbx_strand_id
1 'polypeptide(L)' 'MQESDPQSGIEAPQKLSDTDQAKVNAFLARGVNAVERKPFKPLFLIFLLIVVVAGFSLLSQGIAQWAEIY' A
#
# COMPACT_ATOMS: atom_id res chain seq x y z
N MET A 1 18.04 49.14 14.92
CA MET A 1 18.74 47.85 15.00
C MET A 1 18.09 47.09 16.12
N GLN A 2 17.25 46.10 15.81
CA GLN A 2 16.53 45.31 16.81
C GLN A 2 17.30 43.99 16.97
N GLU A 3 17.73 43.73 18.20
CA GLU A 3 18.50 42.56 18.64
C GLU A 3 17.71 41.27 18.35
N SER A 4 18.31 40.34 17.60
CA SER A 4 17.72 39.03 17.31
C SER A 4 18.10 38.02 18.39
N ASP A 5 17.12 37.67 19.23
CA ASP A 5 17.22 36.63 20.26
C ASP A 5 17.34 35.21 19.63
N PRO A 6 18.35 34.38 19.96
CA PRO A 6 18.62 33.10 19.27
C PRO A 6 17.71 31.93 19.68
N GLN A 7 16.69 32.14 20.52
CA GLN A 7 15.97 31.06 21.22
C GLN A 7 14.44 31.15 21.08
N SER A 8 13.92 31.10 19.85
CA SER A 8 12.50 30.84 19.58
C SER A 8 12.30 29.65 18.65
N GLY A 9 12.94 28.52 18.99
CA GLY A 9 12.89 27.26 18.22
C GLY A 9 11.56 26.50 18.23
N ILE A 10 10.44 27.14 18.58
CA ILE A 10 9.08 26.61 18.37
C ILE A 10 8.29 27.74 17.71
N GLU A 11 8.57 27.97 16.44
CA GLU A 11 7.76 28.86 15.61
C GLU A 11 6.33 28.31 15.61
N ALA A 12 5.38 29.10 16.12
CA ALA A 12 3.96 28.85 15.91
C ALA A 12 3.75 28.56 14.41
N PRO A 13 2.89 27.59 14.03
CA PRO A 13 2.78 27.15 12.64
C PRO A 13 2.58 28.35 11.73
N GLN A 14 3.63 28.72 11.00
CA GLN A 14 3.62 29.89 10.14
C GLN A 14 2.69 29.56 8.97
N LYS A 15 1.51 30.16 8.98
CA LYS A 15 0.57 30.03 7.88
C LYS A 15 1.28 30.54 6.61
N LEU A 16 1.41 29.66 5.62
CA LEU A 16 2.02 30.00 4.34
C LEU A 16 1.27 31.17 3.72
N SER A 17 2.00 32.03 3.01
CA SER A 17 1.38 33.04 2.15
C SER A 17 0.46 32.36 1.14
N ASP A 18 -0.59 33.04 0.67
CA ASP A 18 -1.53 32.45 -0.31
C ASP A 18 -0.81 31.95 -1.57
N THR A 19 0.25 32.67 -1.98
CA THR A 19 1.12 32.32 -3.10
C THR A 19 1.90 31.02 -2.86
N ASP A 20 2.44 30.82 -1.66
CA ASP A 20 3.20 29.61 -1.34
C ASP A 20 2.27 28.42 -1.10
N GLN A 21 1.11 28.66 -0.51
CA GLN A 21 0.04 27.66 -0.40
C GLN A 21 -0.42 27.18 -1.77
N ALA A 22 -0.54 28.07 -2.77
CA ALA A 22 -0.88 27.71 -4.14
C ALA A 22 0.17 26.80 -4.79
N LYS A 23 1.46 27.04 -4.55
CA LYS A 23 2.56 26.18 -5.03
C LYS A 23 2.50 24.79 -4.40
N VAL A 24 2.25 24.71 -3.09
CA VAL A 24 2.09 23.44 -2.37
C VAL A 24 0.90 22.66 -2.91
N ASN A 25 -0.24 23.32 -3.08
CA ASN A 25 -1.45 22.68 -3.62
C ASN A 25 -1.22 22.14 -5.03
N ALA A 26 -0.57 22.91 -5.91
CA ALA A 26 -0.21 22.47 -7.26
C ALA A 26 0.73 21.25 -7.24
N PHE A 27 1.69 21.22 -6.31
CA PHE A 27 2.60 20.09 -6.14
C PHE A 27 1.88 18.82 -5.64
N LEU A 28 0.99 18.96 -4.64
CA LEU A 28 0.21 17.85 -4.08
C LEU A 28 -0.79 17.28 -5.10
N ALA A 29 -1.42 18.15 -5.91
CA ALA A 29 -2.37 17.77 -6.95
C ALA A 29 -1.71 16.92 -8.05
N ARG A 30 -0.41 17.06 -8.28
CA ARG A 30 0.32 16.26 -9.29
C ARG A 30 0.40 14.77 -8.95
N GLY A 31 0.09 14.38 -7.71
CA GLY A 31 -0.14 12.98 -7.31
C GLY A 31 0.90 12.00 -7.83
N VAL A 32 2.16 12.09 -7.36
CA VAL A 32 3.26 11.21 -7.83
C VAL A 32 3.06 9.71 -7.52
N ASN A 33 2.07 9.35 -6.71
CA ASN A 33 1.71 7.98 -6.33
C ASN A 33 0.32 7.55 -6.83
N ALA A 34 -0.22 8.22 -7.86
CA ALA A 34 -1.42 7.77 -8.57
C ALA A 34 -1.04 6.65 -9.54
N VAL A 35 -0.82 5.45 -9.01
CA VAL A 35 -0.67 4.24 -9.83
C VAL A 35 -2.06 3.79 -10.26
N GLU A 36 -2.22 3.36 -11.52
CA GLU A 36 -3.44 2.69 -11.97
C GLU A 36 -3.61 1.39 -11.16
N ARG A 37 -4.44 1.44 -10.10
CA ARG A 37 -4.64 0.31 -9.22
C ARG A 37 -5.69 -0.60 -9.84
N LYS A 38 -5.25 -1.74 -10.36
CA LYS A 38 -6.18 -2.84 -10.66
C LYS A 38 -7.00 -3.14 -9.40
N PRO A 39 -8.34 -3.18 -9.48
CA PRO A 39 -9.17 -3.40 -8.30
C PRO A 39 -8.81 -4.74 -7.68
N PHE A 40 -8.60 -4.74 -6.37
CA PHE A 40 -8.31 -5.94 -5.61
C PHE A 40 -9.53 -6.88 -5.68
N LYS A 41 -9.32 -8.14 -6.08
CA LYS A 41 -10.36 -9.16 -6.22
C LYS A 41 -10.21 -10.20 -5.09
N PRO A 42 -10.61 -9.89 -3.85
CA PRO A 42 -10.34 -10.75 -2.68
C PRO A 42 -10.94 -12.16 -2.84
N LEU A 43 -12.18 -12.24 -3.32
CA LEU A 43 -12.88 -13.52 -3.51
C LEU A 43 -12.17 -14.43 -4.52
N PHE A 44 -11.61 -13.84 -5.59
CA PHE A 44 -10.85 -14.62 -6.58
C PHE A 44 -9.58 -15.21 -5.98
N LEU A 45 -8.87 -14.45 -5.13
CA LEU A 45 -7.66 -14.93 -4.47
C LEU A 45 -7.97 -16.05 -3.47
N ILE A 46 -9.06 -15.93 -2.72
CA ILE A 46 -9.53 -16.98 -1.80
C ILE A 46 -9.91 -18.24 -2.58
N PHE A 47 -10.67 -18.09 -3.67
CA PHE A 47 -11.05 -19.21 -4.52
C PHE A 47 -9.82 -19.92 -5.11
N LEU A 48 -8.86 -19.16 -5.64
CA LEU A 48 -7.61 -19.71 -6.18
C LEU A 48 -6.86 -20.50 -5.10
N LEU A 49 -6.76 -19.97 -3.89
CA LEU A 49 -6.12 -20.66 -2.76
C LEU A 49 -6.82 -21.99 -2.45
N ILE A 50 -8.15 -21.99 -2.35
CA ILE A 50 -8.93 -23.21 -2.09
C ILE A 50 -8.66 -24.27 -3.16
N VAL A 51 -8.70 -23.88 -4.44
CA VAL A 51 -8.46 -24.79 -5.57
C VAL A 51 -7.07 -25.42 -5.49
N VAL A 52 -6.04 -24.61 -5.23
CA VAL A 52 -4.65 -25.12 -5.14
C VAL A 52 -4.49 -26.09 -3.97
N VAL A 53 -4.97 -25.72 -2.79
CA VAL A 53 -4.87 -26.57 -1.58
C VAL A 53 -5.66 -27.87 -1.74
N ALA A 54 -6.88 -27.80 -2.25
CA ALA A 54 -7.70 -28.98 -2.49
C ALA A 54 -7.07 -29.88 -3.57
N GLY A 55 -6.56 -29.28 -4.65
CA GLY A 55 -5.87 -30.00 -5.72
C GLY A 55 -4.64 -30.77 -5.22
N PHE A 56 -3.77 -30.13 -4.44
CA PHE A 56 -2.62 -30.82 -3.84
C PHE A 56 -3.03 -31.88 -2.81
N SER A 57 -4.09 -31.63 -2.06
CA SER A 57 -4.62 -32.63 -1.10
C SER A 57 -5.10 -33.89 -1.83
N LEU A 58 -5.89 -33.74 -2.90
CA LEU A 58 -6.37 -34.86 -3.72
C LEU A 58 -5.23 -35.55 -4.45
N LEU A 59 -4.28 -34.80 -5.00
CA LEU A 59 -3.10 -35.36 -5.66
C LEU A 59 -2.26 -36.19 -4.68
N SER A 60 -2.00 -35.68 -3.48
CA SER A 60 -1.25 -36.40 -2.45
C SER A 60 -1.96 -37.70 -2.03
N GLN A 61 -3.28 -37.66 -1.84
CA GLN A 61 -4.08 -38.85 -1.52
C GLN A 61 -4.06 -39.85 -2.67
N GLY A 62 -4.18 -39.40 -3.92
CA GLY A 62 -4.11 -40.26 -5.09
C GLY A 62 -2.78 -40.99 -5.22
N ILE A 63 -1.66 -40.29 -5.01
CA ILE A 63 -0.32 -40.90 -5.00
C ILE A 63 -0.18 -41.90 -3.86
N ALA A 64 -0.67 -41.58 -2.66
CA ALA A 64 -0.63 -42.50 -1.52
C ALA A 64 -1.41 -43.79 -1.78
N GLN A 65 -2.62 -43.67 -2.35
CA GLN A 65 -3.44 -44.82 -2.72
C GLN A 65 -2.77 -45.67 -3.81
N TRP A 66 -2.11 -45.07 -4.80
CA TRP A 66 -1.35 -45.83 -5.79
C TRP A 66 -0.14 -46.52 -5.19
N ALA A 67 0.55 -45.89 -4.24
CA ALA A 67 1.72 -46.46 -3.59
C ALA A 67 1.37 -47.62 -2.63
N GLU A 68 0.17 -47.63 -2.04
CA GLU A 68 -0.31 -48.74 -1.18
C GLU A 68 -0.71 -50.00 -1.96
N ILE A 69 -0.99 -49.87 -3.25
CA ILE A 69 -1.44 -50.98 -4.11
C ILE A 69 -0.26 -51.81 -4.66
N TYR A 70 0.96 -51.28 -4.63
CA TYR A 70 2.19 -51.95 -5.08
C TYR A 70 3.08 -52.37 -3.91
#